data_AF-A0A6N9P0Q0-F1
#
_entry.id   AF-A0A6N9P0Q0-F1
#
_cell.length_a   1.000
_cell.length_b   1.000
_cell.length_c   1.000
_cell.angle_alpha   90.00
_cell.angle_beta   90.00
_cell.angle_gamma   90.00
#
_symmetry.space_group_name_H-M   'P 1'
#
loop_
_entity.id
_entity.type
_entity.pdbx_description
1 polymer ?
#
loop_
_entity_poly.entity_id
_entity_poly.type
_entity_poly.pdbx_seq_one_letter_code
_entity_poly.pdbx_strand_id
1 'polypeptide(L)'
;MAENSTESKEKPIHDGVSPIYIPEGDEEEAFQALWEYLIPPYGKAQTAQGEIIRIAGRVQHEFLDNGCINWDGDFQKMLDAFLGYLQLGNGFSRKDLESAEVLVRLLKENGEKGFIDGRLTTVLCSCAMAWVRQNPEVITPLEAEYRR
;
A
#
# COMPACT_ATOMS: atom_id res chain seq x y z
N MET A 1 -13.54 -11.01 -42.20
CA MET A 1 -13.90 -10.72 -40.80
C MET A 1 -12.87 -11.44 -39.95
N ALA A 2 -11.91 -10.69 -39.39
CA ALA A 2 -10.88 -11.26 -38.53
C ALA A 2 -11.30 -10.98 -37.09
N GLU A 3 -11.69 -12.02 -36.37
CA GLU A 3 -11.92 -11.98 -34.94
C GLU A 3 -10.55 -11.83 -34.26
N ASN A 4 -10.30 -10.64 -33.73
CA ASN A 4 -9.12 -10.40 -32.92
C ASN A 4 -9.51 -10.71 -31.47
N SER A 5 -9.39 -11.97 -31.09
CA SER A 5 -9.57 -12.42 -29.71
C SER A 5 -8.39 -11.91 -28.89
N THR A 6 -8.53 -10.71 -28.30
CA THR A 6 -7.64 -10.27 -27.23
C THR A 6 -7.89 -11.14 -26.00
N GLU A 7 -7.13 -12.23 -25.90
CA GLU A 7 -6.97 -13.00 -24.67
C GLU A 7 -6.31 -12.09 -23.64
N SER A 8 -7.12 -11.44 -22.80
CA SER A 8 -6.66 -10.76 -21.60
C SER A 8 -6.15 -11.84 -20.63
N LYS A 9 -4.86 -12.18 -20.71
CA LYS A 9 -4.22 -13.02 -19.71
C LYS A 9 -4.17 -12.23 -18.41
N GLU A 10 -5.13 -12.48 -17.51
CA GLU A 10 -5.06 -11.99 -16.14
C GLU A 10 -3.72 -12.43 -15.55
N LYS A 11 -2.91 -11.48 -15.08
CA LYS A 11 -1.65 -11.80 -14.41
C LYS A 11 -1.97 -12.57 -13.13
N PRO A 12 -1.29 -13.69 -12.84
CA PRO A 12 -1.54 -14.42 -11.62
C PRO A 12 -1.17 -13.58 -10.40
N ILE A 13 -2.07 -13.54 -9.42
CA ILE A 13 -1.81 -12.96 -8.09
C ILE A 13 -0.83 -13.87 -7.33
N HIS A 14 0.02 -13.26 -6.52
CA HIS A 14 0.97 -13.93 -5.64
C HIS A 14 0.36 -15.08 -4.83
N ASP A 15 1.11 -16.16 -4.65
CA ASP A 15 0.67 -17.43 -4.02
C ASP A 15 0.53 -17.38 -2.49
N GLY A 16 0.94 -16.28 -1.88
CA GLY A 16 0.87 -16.05 -0.43
C GLY A 16 1.94 -16.79 0.38
N VAL A 17 2.94 -17.41 -0.26
CA VAL A 17 3.99 -18.18 0.44
C VAL A 17 5.39 -17.95 -0.11
N SER A 18 5.54 -17.63 -1.39
CA SER A 18 6.83 -17.39 -2.03
C SER A 18 7.44 -16.07 -1.56
N PRO A 19 8.77 -15.94 -1.49
CA PRO A 19 9.41 -14.66 -1.19
C PRO A 19 9.04 -13.57 -2.22
N ILE A 20 8.83 -12.36 -1.73
CA ILE A 20 8.43 -11.18 -2.49
C ILE A 20 9.67 -10.32 -2.74
N TYR A 21 9.99 -10.11 -4.02
CA TYR A 21 11.11 -9.27 -4.45
C TYR A 21 10.61 -7.99 -5.10
N ILE A 22 11.26 -6.88 -4.79
CA ILE A 22 10.98 -5.60 -5.44
C ILE A 22 11.77 -5.57 -6.76
N PRO A 23 11.12 -5.27 -7.90
CA PRO A 23 11.81 -5.06 -9.17
C PRO A 23 12.90 -3.97 -9.05
N GLU A 24 14.02 -4.18 -9.72
CA GLU A 24 15.01 -3.11 -9.90
C GLU A 24 14.48 -2.06 -10.88
N GLY A 25 14.88 -0.79 -10.68
CA GLY A 25 14.51 0.30 -11.58
C GLY A 25 13.82 1.45 -10.86
N ASP A 26 12.91 2.10 -11.58
CA ASP A 26 12.13 3.21 -11.06
C ASP A 26 11.17 2.76 -9.93
N GLU A 27 11.07 3.57 -8.89
CA GLU A 27 10.29 3.20 -7.70
C GLU A 27 8.78 3.19 -7.96
N GLU A 28 8.28 4.06 -8.83
CA GLU A 28 6.86 4.11 -9.20
C GLU A 28 6.49 2.89 -10.05
N GLU A 29 7.34 2.54 -11.03
CA GLU A 29 7.18 1.32 -11.82
C GLU A 29 7.23 0.07 -10.93
N ALA A 30 8.16 0.01 -9.98
CA ALA A 30 8.27 -1.09 -9.03
C ALA A 30 7.06 -1.18 -8.08
N PHE A 31 6.54 -0.04 -7.62
CA PHE A 31 5.33 0.02 -6.80
C PHE A 31 4.13 -0.52 -7.58
N GLN A 32 3.95 -0.08 -8.83
CA GLN A 32 2.87 -0.54 -9.69
C GLN A 32 2.99 -2.04 -10.00
N ALA A 33 4.20 -2.55 -10.21
CA ALA A 33 4.43 -3.98 -10.40
C ALA A 33 4.05 -4.80 -9.16
N LEU A 34 4.37 -4.32 -7.95
CA LEU A 34 3.92 -4.94 -6.71
C LEU A 34 2.40 -4.83 -6.54
N TRP A 35 1.80 -3.72 -6.96
CA TRP A 35 0.36 -3.55 -6.92
C TRP A 35 -0.36 -4.63 -7.73
N GLU A 36 0.04 -4.78 -8.99
CA GLU A 36 -0.54 -5.78 -9.89
C GLU A 36 -0.29 -7.23 -9.43
N TYR A 37 0.81 -7.47 -8.72
CA TYR A 37 1.21 -8.82 -8.32
C TYR A 37 0.63 -9.25 -6.97
N LEU A 38 0.53 -8.34 -6.00
CA LEU A 38 0.18 -8.67 -4.61
C LEU A 38 -1.29 -8.40 -4.26
N ILE A 39 -1.96 -7.47 -4.96
CA ILE A 39 -3.29 -7.00 -4.59
C ILE A 39 -4.35 -7.69 -5.45
N PRO A 40 -5.28 -8.46 -4.84
CA PRO A 40 -6.38 -9.03 -5.59
C PRO A 40 -7.34 -7.92 -6.07
N PRO A 41 -8.13 -8.16 -7.13
CA PRO A 41 -9.10 -7.18 -7.64
C PRO A 41 -10.10 -6.71 -6.59
N TYR A 42 -10.40 -7.54 -5.60
CA TYR A 42 -11.33 -7.24 -4.50
C TYR A 42 -10.81 -7.74 -3.17
N GLY A 43 -11.06 -6.97 -2.12
CA GLY A 43 -10.76 -7.34 -0.74
C GLY A 43 -9.33 -7.01 -0.32
N LYS A 44 -8.89 -7.73 0.71
CA LYS A 44 -7.56 -7.59 1.31
C LYS A 44 -6.55 -8.48 0.59
N ALA A 45 -5.32 -8.02 0.52
CA ALA A 45 -4.20 -8.83 0.07
C ALA A 45 -3.93 -9.98 1.06
N GLN A 46 -3.32 -11.04 0.53
CA GLN A 46 -3.08 -12.28 1.29
C GLN A 46 -1.86 -12.16 2.23
N THR A 47 -0.99 -11.17 2.02
CA THR A 47 0.26 -10.98 2.76
C THR A 47 0.31 -9.60 3.38
N ALA A 48 1.09 -9.43 4.46
CA ALA A 48 1.35 -8.12 5.06
C ALA A 48 1.99 -7.14 4.05
N GLN A 49 2.88 -7.65 3.20
CA GLN A 49 3.48 -6.91 2.09
C GLN A 49 2.44 -6.42 1.09
N GLY A 50 1.48 -7.27 0.73
CA GLY A 50 0.38 -6.84 -0.13
C GLY A 50 -0.52 -5.80 0.56
N GLU A 51 -0.83 -5.98 1.85
CA GLU A 51 -1.70 -5.05 2.57
C GLU A 51 -1.06 -3.67 2.76
N ILE A 52 0.23 -3.59 3.07
CA ILE A 52 0.90 -2.28 3.24
C ILE A 52 0.97 -1.52 1.91
N ILE A 53 1.21 -2.21 0.78
CA ILE A 53 1.17 -1.61 -0.57
C ILE A 53 -0.26 -1.21 -0.92
N ARG A 54 -1.25 -2.06 -0.64
CA ARG A 54 -2.67 -1.76 -0.87
C ARG A 54 -3.12 -0.51 -0.11
N ILE A 55 -2.72 -0.38 1.16
CA ILE A 55 -3.03 0.79 1.98
C ILE A 55 -2.44 2.05 1.36
N ALA A 56 -1.13 2.03 1.06
CA ALA A 56 -0.45 3.20 0.50
C ALA A 56 -1.08 3.65 -0.83
N GLY A 57 -1.31 2.70 -1.76
CA GLY A 57 -1.88 3.01 -3.07
C GLY A 57 -3.33 3.50 -2.97
N ARG A 58 -4.14 2.96 -2.06
CA ARG A 58 -5.52 3.44 -1.86
C ARG A 58 -5.59 4.83 -1.25
N VAL A 59 -4.73 5.14 -0.29
CA VAL A 59 -4.64 6.49 0.29
C VAL A 59 -4.17 7.48 -0.78
N GLN A 60 -3.16 7.11 -1.57
CA GLN A 60 -2.68 7.93 -2.68
C GLN A 60 -3.78 8.20 -3.71
N HIS A 61 -4.48 7.16 -4.17
CA HIS A 61 -5.60 7.28 -5.10
C HIS A 61 -6.71 8.18 -4.54
N GLU A 62 -7.05 8.02 -3.26
CA GLU A 62 -8.06 8.87 -2.63
C GLU A 62 -7.67 10.36 -2.63
N PHE A 63 -6.40 10.65 -2.35
CA PHE A 63 -5.89 12.02 -2.36
C PHE A 63 -5.83 12.60 -3.77
N LEU A 64 -5.23 11.87 -4.71
CA LEU A 64 -4.85 12.40 -6.02
C LEU A 64 -5.98 12.34 -7.04
N ASP A 65 -6.78 11.27 -7.02
CA ASP A 65 -7.81 11.03 -8.02
C ASP A 65 -9.21 11.42 -7.53
N ASN A 66 -9.53 11.13 -6.26
CA ASN A 66 -10.83 11.44 -5.68
C ASN A 66 -10.88 12.79 -4.94
N GLY A 67 -9.73 13.44 -4.73
CA GLY A 67 -9.64 14.70 -3.99
C GLY A 67 -10.20 14.61 -2.58
N CYS A 68 -10.04 13.45 -1.92
CA CYS A 68 -10.54 13.14 -0.58
C CYS A 68 -12.07 13.17 -0.41
N ILE A 69 -12.86 13.13 -1.48
CA ILE A 69 -14.33 13.15 -1.37
C ILE A 69 -14.91 11.91 -0.68
N ASN A 70 -14.22 10.76 -0.76
CA ASN A 70 -14.62 9.51 -0.11
C ASN A 70 -13.83 9.27 1.19
N TRP A 71 -13.08 10.26 1.68
CA TRP A 71 -12.31 10.16 2.90
C TRP A 71 -13.23 9.94 4.11
N ASP A 72 -12.90 8.95 4.94
CA ASP A 72 -13.68 8.58 6.12
C ASP A 72 -12.81 7.91 7.20
N GLY A 73 -13.46 7.49 8.29
CA GLY A 73 -12.80 6.82 9.40
C GLY A 73 -12.14 5.49 9.01
N ASP A 74 -12.52 4.83 7.92
CA ASP A 74 -11.86 3.60 7.49
C ASP A 74 -10.50 3.89 6.85
N PHE A 75 -10.33 5.01 6.12
CA PHE A 75 -8.99 5.44 5.70
C PHE A 75 -8.08 5.77 6.89
N GLN A 76 -8.64 6.36 7.96
CA GLN A 76 -7.86 6.61 9.18
C GLN A 76 -7.37 5.29 9.80
N LYS A 77 -8.23 4.28 9.90
CA LYS A 77 -7.85 2.95 10.40
C LYS A 77 -6.86 2.23 9.50
N MET A 78 -6.95 2.41 8.19
CA MET A 78 -5.96 1.89 7.25
C MET A 78 -4.58 2.48 7.54
N LEU A 79 -4.50 3.79 7.80
CA LEU A 79 -3.24 4.44 8.19
C LEU A 79 -2.73 4.00 9.58
N ASP A 80 -3.62 3.65 10.52
CA ASP A 80 -3.20 3.04 11.79
C ASP A 80 -2.61 1.64 11.58
N ALA A 81 -3.26 0.81 10.76
CA ALA A 81 -2.75 -0.51 10.41
C ALA A 81 -1.40 -0.42 9.67
N PHE A 82 -1.21 0.60 8.83
CA PHE A 82 0.07 0.88 8.18
C PHE A 82 1.21 1.02 9.19
N LEU A 83 1.02 1.78 10.28
CA LEU A 83 2.00 1.89 11.37
C LEU A 83 2.22 0.55 12.09
N GLY A 84 1.18 -0.27 12.21
CA GLY A 84 1.29 -1.63 12.73
C GLY A 84 2.21 -2.49 11.86
N TYR A 85 2.05 -2.43 10.53
CA TYR A 85 2.89 -3.19 9.60
C TYR A 85 4.35 -2.80 9.67
N LEU A 86 4.66 -1.49 9.78
CA LEU A 86 6.05 -1.01 9.87
C LEU A 86 6.83 -1.58 11.05
N GLN A 87 6.15 -2.14 12.06
CA GLN A 87 6.77 -2.75 13.24
C GLN A 87 7.04 -4.26 13.09
N LEU A 88 6.48 -4.90 12.06
CA LEU A 88 6.63 -6.34 11.85
C LEU A 88 7.95 -6.70 11.18
N GLY A 89 8.42 -7.92 11.47
CA GLY A 89 9.64 -8.50 10.86
C GLY A 89 10.88 -7.65 11.14
N ASN A 90 11.66 -7.40 10.09
CA ASN A 90 12.68 -6.36 10.06
C ASN A 90 12.00 -5.00 9.94
N GLY A 91 11.34 -4.59 11.04
CA GLY A 91 10.58 -3.36 11.12
C GLY A 91 11.47 -2.11 11.15
N PHE A 92 10.81 -0.96 11.04
CA PHE A 92 11.45 0.35 11.10
C PHE A 92 12.10 0.60 12.45
N SER A 93 13.19 1.37 12.45
CA SER A 93 13.81 1.83 13.69
C SER A 93 12.85 2.75 14.45
N ARG A 94 13.07 2.94 15.76
CA ARG A 94 12.25 3.87 16.56
C ARG A 94 12.15 5.26 15.92
N LYS A 95 13.26 5.78 15.40
CA LYS A 95 13.31 7.12 14.78
C LYS A 95 12.51 7.15 13.47
N ASP A 96 12.55 6.08 12.68
CA ASP A 96 11.80 6.00 11.43
C ASP A 96 10.30 5.82 11.70
N LEU A 97 9.94 5.07 12.75
CA LEU A 97 8.56 4.96 13.23
C LEU A 97 8.01 6.30 13.72
N GLU A 98 8.77 7.06 14.53
CA GLU A 98 8.37 8.42 14.94
C GLU A 98 8.12 9.34 13.73
N SER A 99 8.93 9.20 12.68
CA SER A 99 8.75 9.95 11.43
C SER A 99 7.50 9.50 10.66
N ALA A 100 7.25 8.20 10.60
CA ALA A 100 6.05 7.62 9.99
C ALA A 100 4.76 8.01 10.75
N GLU A 101 4.81 8.10 12.07
CA GLU A 101 3.68 8.58 12.90
C GLU A 101 3.32 10.03 12.59
N VAL A 102 4.33 10.90 12.41
CA VAL A 102 4.11 12.29 11.98
C VAL A 102 3.49 12.34 10.59
N LEU A 103 3.99 11.55 9.64
CA LEU A 103 3.43 11.43 8.29
C LEU A 103 1.96 11.00 8.34
N VAL A 104 1.65 9.92 9.06
CA VAL A 104 0.29 9.40 9.21
C VAL A 104 -0.64 10.43 9.84
N ARG A 105 -0.19 11.14 10.87
CA ARG A 105 -0.99 12.22 11.48
C ARG A 105 -1.31 13.32 10.47
N LEU A 106 -0.33 13.77 9.70
CA LEU A 106 -0.53 14.79 8.67
C LEU A 106 -1.49 14.32 7.58
N LEU A 107 -1.35 13.08 7.10
CA LEU A 107 -2.28 12.50 6.11
C LEU A 107 -3.71 12.45 6.64
N LYS A 108 -3.91 12.03 7.90
CA LYS A 108 -5.24 12.03 8.52
C LYS A 108 -5.85 13.43 8.58
N GLU A 109 -5.10 14.41 9.09
CA GLU A 109 -5.56 15.79 9.18
C GLU A 109 -5.87 16.40 7.80
N ASN A 110 -5.07 16.08 6.79
CA ASN A 110 -5.23 16.56 5.43
C ASN A 110 -6.45 15.92 4.75
N GLY A 111 -6.63 14.60 4.90
CA GLY A 111 -7.79 13.88 4.38
C GLY A 111 -9.11 14.44 4.91
N GLU A 112 -9.20 14.66 6.23
CA GLU A 112 -10.38 15.26 6.87
C GLU A 112 -10.70 16.68 6.35
N LYS A 113 -9.68 17.45 5.97
CA LYS A 113 -9.83 18.81 5.44
C LYS A 113 -10.01 18.85 3.93
N GLY A 114 -9.90 17.71 3.24
CA GLY A 114 -9.80 17.66 1.78
C GLY A 114 -8.57 18.40 1.22
N PHE A 115 -7.50 18.52 2.02
CA PHE A 115 -6.26 19.17 1.60
C PHE A 115 -5.34 18.15 0.91
N ILE A 116 -5.22 18.26 -0.42
CA ILE A 116 -4.44 17.33 -1.22
C ILE A 116 -2.95 17.70 -1.13
N ASP A 117 -2.13 16.79 -0.61
CA ASP A 117 -0.67 16.91 -0.63
C ASP A 117 -0.05 15.62 -1.20
N GLY A 118 0.26 15.66 -2.50
CA GLY A 118 0.84 14.52 -3.19
C GLY A 118 2.20 14.08 -2.65
N ARG A 119 2.97 15.00 -2.04
CA ARG A 119 4.29 14.67 -1.49
C ARG A 119 4.16 13.72 -0.30
N LEU A 120 3.16 13.92 0.56
CA LEU A 120 2.92 13.02 1.69
C LEU A 120 2.53 11.63 1.20
N THR A 121 1.70 11.52 0.16
CA THR A 121 1.33 10.22 -0.40
C THR A 121 2.49 9.52 -1.09
N THR A 122 3.39 10.27 -1.76
CA THR A 122 4.63 9.70 -2.30
C THR A 122 5.50 9.14 -1.18
N VAL A 123 5.70 9.88 -0.08
CA VAL A 123 6.47 9.38 1.07
C VAL A 123 5.81 8.14 1.69
N LEU A 124 4.48 8.07 1.75
CA LEU A 124 3.75 6.89 2.22
C LEU A 124 4.06 5.65 1.35
N CYS A 125 4.01 5.79 0.03
CA CYS A 125 4.38 4.72 -0.90
C CYS A 125 5.85 4.31 -0.74
N SER A 126 6.78 5.26 -0.63
CA SER A 126 8.20 4.96 -0.39
C SER A 126 8.44 4.26 0.95
N CYS A 127 7.70 4.61 2.02
CA CYS A 127 7.75 3.89 3.30
C CYS A 127 7.30 2.43 3.13
N ALA A 128 6.22 2.18 2.38
CA ALA A 128 5.76 0.83 2.10
C ALA A 128 6.83 0.01 1.35
N MET A 129 7.40 0.59 0.28
CA MET A 129 8.48 -0.03 -0.51
C MET A 129 9.72 -0.33 0.33
N ALA A 130 10.13 0.62 1.18
CA ALA A 130 11.27 0.45 2.07
C ALA A 130 11.05 -0.69 3.08
N TRP A 131 9.83 -0.83 3.62
CA TRP A 131 9.50 -1.92 4.53
C TRP A 131 9.45 -3.28 3.81
N VAL A 132 8.81 -3.37 2.63
CA VAL A 132 8.76 -4.60 1.83
C VAL A 132 10.17 -5.07 1.47
N ARG A 133 11.07 -4.16 1.11
CA ARG A 133 12.48 -4.48 0.77
C ARG A 133 13.23 -5.15 1.92
N GLN A 134 12.90 -4.80 3.15
CA GLN A 134 13.51 -5.37 4.36
C GLN A 134 12.88 -6.72 4.76
N ASN A 135 11.71 -7.04 4.19
CA ASN A 135 10.88 -8.19 4.58
C ASN A 135 10.46 -9.01 3.34
N PRO A 136 11.40 -9.68 2.65
CA PRO A 136 11.09 -10.46 1.46
C PRO A 136 10.30 -11.75 1.78
N GLU A 137 10.53 -12.35 2.94
CA GLU A 137 9.78 -13.54 3.37
C GLU A 137 8.35 -13.18 3.75
N VAL A 138 7.37 -13.96 3.31
CA VAL A 138 5.95 -13.65 3.54
C VAL A 138 5.63 -13.54 5.03
N ILE A 139 4.95 -12.45 5.39
CA ILE A 139 4.42 -12.22 6.73
C ILE A 139 2.89 -12.28 6.65
N THR A 140 2.27 -12.95 7.61
CA THR A 140 0.80 -12.98 7.76
C THR A 140 0.27 -11.55 7.99
N PRO A 141 -0.77 -11.12 7.27
CA PRO A 141 -1.33 -9.78 7.45
C PRO A 141 -1.92 -9.62 8.85
N LEU A 142 -1.91 -8.38 9.35
CA LEU A 142 -2.55 -8.04 10.62
C LEU A 142 -4.06 -8.16 10.50
N GLU A 143 -4.73 -8.41 11.63
CA GLU A 143 -6.17 -8.22 11.68
C GLU A 143 -6.50 -6.76 11.39
N ALA A 144 -7.42 -6.53 10.45
CA ALA A 144 -7.74 -5.19 9.99
C ALA A 144 -9.15 -4.78 10.41
N GLU A 145 -9.23 -3.68 11.15
CA GLU A 145 -10.46 -3.09 11.70
C GLU A 145 -11.24 -2.21 10.70
N TYR A 146 -10.70 -2.05 9.48
CA TYR A 146 -11.34 -1.37 8.36
C TYR A 146 -12.03 -2.37 7.41
N ARG A 147 -13.06 -1.88 6.71
CA ARG A 147 -13.88 -2.66 5.75
C ARG A 147 -13.46 -2.43 4.29
N ARG A 148 -12.54 -1.50 4.07
CA ARG A 148 -12.00 -1.09 2.77
C ARG A 148 -11.16 -2.19 2.12
#